data_AF-A0A7C6SUA8-F1
#
_entry.id   AF-A0A7C6SUA8-F1
#
_cell.length_a   1.000
_cell.length_b   1.000
_cell.length_c   1.000
_cell.angle_alpha   90.00
_cell.angle_beta   90.00
_cell.angle_gamma   90.00
#
_symmetry.space_group_name_H-M   'P 1'
#
loop_
_entity.id
_entity.type
_entity.pdbx_description
1 polymer ?
#
loop_
_entity_poly.entity_id
_entity_poly.type
_entity_poly.pdbx_seq_one_letter_code
_entity_poly.pdbx_strand_id
1 'polypeptide(L)'
;MVNIDDYYLRVEEAVQCYLDRKDRLEHPDGEFDSASRWYPSDQEEQDCCKDIRSPSRNYPYSLMLHCRTKKHIANLYQVETKDMNVIIRSIRAAEADLNL
;
A
#
# COMPACT_ATOMS: atom_id res chain seq x y z
N MET A 1 -7.08 -23.56 -8.04
CA MET A 1 -6.05 -22.96 -8.92
C MET A 1 -6.37 -21.49 -9.03
N VAL A 2 -5.45 -20.61 -8.65
CA VAL A 2 -5.62 -19.17 -8.88
C VAL A 2 -5.57 -18.94 -10.40
N ASN A 3 -6.52 -18.16 -10.94
CA ASN A 3 -6.49 -17.78 -12.34
C ASN A 3 -5.30 -16.82 -12.55
N ILE A 4 -4.42 -17.13 -13.51
CA ILE A 4 -3.23 -16.33 -13.78
C ILE A 4 -3.61 -14.88 -14.14
N ASP A 5 -4.69 -14.71 -14.90
CA ASP A 5 -5.16 -13.39 -15.32
C ASP A 5 -5.63 -12.54 -14.12
N ASP A 6 -6.29 -13.18 -13.14
CA ASP A 6 -6.72 -12.54 -11.88
C ASP A 6 -5.52 -12.10 -11.04
N TYR A 7 -4.46 -12.92 -10.98
CA TYR A 7 -3.25 -12.55 -10.26
C TYR A 7 -2.58 -11.32 -10.88
N TYR A 8 -2.41 -11.30 -12.20
CA TYR A 8 -1.77 -10.15 -12.86
C TYR A 8 -2.58 -8.87 -12.70
N LEU A 9 -3.91 -8.94 -12.79
CA LEU A 9 -4.79 -7.80 -12.51
C LEU A 9 -4.55 -7.24 -11.11
N ARG A 10 -4.52 -8.10 -10.08
CA ARG A 10 -4.24 -7.67 -8.70
C ARG A 10 -2.85 -7.07 -8.54
N VAL A 11 -1.85 -7.52 -9.30
CA VAL A 11 -0.50 -6.91 -9.28
C VAL A 11 -0.55 -5.49 -9.86
N GLU A 12 -1.27 -5.28 -10.95
CA GLU A 12 -1.45 -3.96 -11.57
C GLU A 12 -2.20 -3.00 -10.61
N GLU A 13 -3.31 -3.44 -10.03
CA GLU A 13 -4.07 -2.67 -9.05
C GLU A 13 -3.24 -2.33 -7.80
N ALA A 14 -2.46 -3.29 -7.28
CA ALA A 14 -1.55 -3.05 -6.16
C ALA A 14 -0.48 -2.01 -6.49
N VAL A 15 0.06 -2.03 -7.70
CA VAL A 15 1.05 -1.04 -8.15
C VAL A 15 0.43 0.34 -8.24
N GLN A 16 -0.76 0.45 -8.84
CA GLN A 16 -1.49 1.71 -8.94
C GLN A 16 -1.80 2.28 -7.56
N CYS A 17 -2.38 1.47 -6.66
CA CYS A 17 -2.67 1.87 -5.29
C CYS A 17 -1.41 2.31 -4.53
N TYR A 18 -0.26 1.65 -4.75
CA TYR A 18 1.01 2.08 -4.16
C TYR A 18 1.47 3.46 -4.66
N LEU A 19 1.37 3.72 -5.96
CA LEU A 19 1.73 5.01 -6.54
C LEU A 19 0.79 6.11 -6.01
N ASP A 20 -0.52 5.87 -6.03
CA ASP A 20 -1.52 6.84 -5.58
C ASP A 20 -1.39 7.16 -4.09
N ARG A 21 -1.17 6.17 -3.22
CA ARG A 21 -0.94 6.39 -1.78
C ARG A 21 0.38 7.08 -1.48
N LYS A 22 1.41 6.85 -2.31
CA LYS A 22 2.71 7.51 -2.21
C LYS A 22 2.60 8.98 -2.59
N ASP A 23 1.86 9.29 -3.64
CA ASP A 23 1.66 10.65 -4.15
C ASP A 23 0.48 11.36 -3.48
N ARG A 24 -0.17 10.69 -2.51
CA ARG A 24 -1.28 11.20 -1.68
C ARG A 24 -2.55 11.52 -2.48
N LEU A 25 -2.73 10.84 -3.60
CA LEU A 25 -3.98 10.85 -4.37
C LEU A 25 -5.03 9.96 -3.71
N GLU A 26 -4.59 8.90 -3.04
CA GLU A 26 -5.43 8.00 -2.24
C GLU A 26 -4.96 7.94 -0.78
N HIS A 27 -5.90 7.63 0.11
CA HIS A 27 -5.67 7.42 1.53
C HIS A 27 -6.04 5.98 1.92
N PRO A 28 -5.25 5.31 2.78
CA PRO A 28 -5.67 4.05 3.37
C PRO A 28 -7.00 4.19 4.10
N ASP A 29 -7.82 3.14 4.06
CA ASP A 29 -9.12 3.13 4.74
C ASP A 29 -8.94 2.98 6.25
N GLY A 30 -9.72 3.74 7.03
CA GLY A 30 -9.58 3.79 8.48
C GLY A 30 -10.07 5.10 9.09
N GLU A 31 -9.95 5.18 10.41
CA GLU A 31 -10.59 6.22 11.21
C GLU A 31 -9.65 6.86 12.24
N PHE A 32 -10.00 8.08 12.64
CA PHE A 32 -9.35 8.76 13.76
C PHE A 32 -10.18 8.57 15.02
N ASP A 33 -9.51 8.24 16.12
CA ASP A 33 -10.15 8.28 17.43
C ASP A 33 -10.24 9.72 17.99
N SER A 34 -10.87 9.86 19.16
CA SER A 34 -11.04 11.15 19.85
C SER A 34 -9.73 11.83 20.27
N ALA A 35 -8.61 11.11 20.23
CA ALA A 35 -7.27 11.61 20.52
C ALA A 35 -6.45 11.87 19.25
N SER A 36 -7.09 11.90 18.07
CA SER A 36 -6.47 12.11 16.77
C SER A 36 -5.42 11.07 16.40
N ARG A 37 -5.56 9.83 16.90
CA ARG A 37 -4.76 8.69 16.47
C ARG A 37 -5.50 7.96 15.36
N TRP A 38 -4.79 7.63 14.27
CA TRP A 38 -5.40 6.94 13.15
C TRP A 38 -5.20 5.43 13.24
N TYR A 39 -6.27 4.68 12.97
CA TYR A 39 -6.27 3.21 12.92
C TYR A 39 -6.86 2.73 11.58
N PRO A 40 -6.32 1.65 10.99
CA PRO A 40 -6.89 1.07 9.77
C PRO A 40 -8.26 0.46 10.05
N SER A 41 -9.12 0.41 9.03
CA SER A 41 -10.35 -0.38 9.10
C SER A 41 -10.05 -1.89 9.08
N ASP A 42 -11.04 -2.72 9.42
CA ASP A 42 -10.90 -4.18 9.38
C ASP A 42 -10.53 -4.72 7.97
N GLN A 43 -10.90 -3.99 6.91
CA GLN A 43 -10.56 -4.37 5.52
C GLN A 43 -9.15 -3.90 5.12
N GLU A 44 -8.69 -2.79 5.69
CA GLU A 44 -7.34 -2.27 5.45
C GLU A 44 -6.30 -3.01 6.31
N GLU A 45 -6.67 -3.45 7.51
CA GLU A 45 -5.75 -4.11 8.43
C GLU A 45 -5.26 -5.45 7.87
N GLN A 46 -3.95 -5.64 7.86
CA GLN A 46 -3.29 -6.85 7.40
C GLN A 46 -2.37 -7.39 8.49
N ASP A 47 -1.94 -8.65 8.40
CA ASP A 47 -1.09 -9.28 9.42
C ASP A 47 0.22 -8.51 9.67
N CYS A 48 0.77 -7.84 8.67
CA CYS A 48 1.97 -7.01 8.83
C CYS A 48 1.77 -5.78 9.73
N CYS A 49 0.54 -5.36 10.00
CA CYS A 49 0.24 -4.28 10.94
C CYS A 49 0.58 -4.66 12.39
N LYS A 50 0.53 -5.96 12.74
CA LYS A 50 0.78 -6.45 14.10
C LYS A 50 2.21 -6.18 14.58
N ASP A 51 3.16 -6.07 13.65
CA ASP A 51 4.56 -5.77 13.95
C ASP A 51 4.83 -4.26 14.07
N ILE A 52 3.84 -3.42 13.76
CA ILE A 52 3.97 -1.98 13.75
C ILE A 52 3.55 -1.42 15.11
N ARG A 53 4.29 -0.41 15.57
CA ARG A 53 3.93 0.35 16.77
C ARG A 53 2.48 0.82 16.68
N SER A 54 1.67 0.44 17.65
CA SER A 54 0.31 0.94 17.79
C SER A 54 0.30 2.48 17.93
N PRO A 55 -0.67 3.17 17.32
CA PRO A 55 -0.81 4.61 17.42
C PRO A 55 -0.84 5.10 18.87
N SER A 56 -0.10 6.18 19.14
CA SER A 56 -0.04 6.81 20.46
C SER A 56 -0.04 8.33 20.33
N ARG A 57 -0.18 9.07 21.43
CA ARG A 57 -0.17 10.55 21.38
C ARG A 57 1.07 11.13 20.70
N ASN A 58 2.24 10.50 20.91
CA ASN A 58 3.50 10.93 20.29
C ASN A 58 3.69 10.40 18.88
N TYR A 59 2.95 9.35 18.50
CA TYR A 59 3.06 8.68 17.20
C TYR A 59 1.66 8.33 16.66
N PRO A 60 0.83 9.33 16.32
CA PRO A 60 -0.58 9.10 15.99
C PRO A 60 -0.79 8.42 14.63
N TYR A 61 0.22 8.41 13.76
CA TYR A 61 0.10 7.97 12.37
C TYR A 61 0.96 6.74 12.05
N SER A 62 1.47 6.01 13.06
CA SER A 62 2.36 4.86 12.84
C SER A 62 1.77 3.82 11.90
N LEU A 63 0.50 3.46 12.07
CA LEU A 63 -0.19 2.51 11.18
C LEU A 63 -0.51 3.15 9.82
N MET A 64 -0.97 4.40 9.77
CA MET A 64 -1.27 5.08 8.50
C MET A 64 -0.04 5.12 7.56
N LEU A 65 1.14 5.41 8.12
CA LEU A 65 2.38 5.42 7.36
C LEU A 65 2.76 4.01 6.88
N HIS A 66 2.52 3.00 7.71
CA HIS A 66 2.72 1.60 7.31
C HIS A 66 1.79 1.17 6.18
N CYS A 67 0.50 1.55 6.22
CA CYS A 67 -0.49 1.20 5.20
C CYS A 67 -0.20 1.80 3.81
N ARG A 68 0.79 2.70 3.70
CA ARG A 68 1.30 3.27 2.44
C ARG A 68 2.53 2.54 1.89
N THR A 69 3.05 1.56 2.63
CA THR A 69 4.24 0.82 2.21
C THR A 69 3.89 -0.26 1.19
N LYS A 70 4.84 -0.58 0.30
CA LYS A 70 4.68 -1.68 -0.67
C LYS A 70 4.36 -3.01 0.01
N LYS A 71 4.98 -3.29 1.17
CA LYS A 71 4.75 -4.54 1.92
C LYS A 71 3.29 -4.68 2.31
N HIS A 72 2.70 -3.60 2.85
CA HIS A 72 1.30 -3.60 3.24
C HIS A 72 0.38 -3.79 2.04
N ILE A 73 0.59 -3.00 0.98
CA ILE A 73 -0.27 -3.03 -0.22
C ILE A 73 -0.16 -4.39 -0.94
N ALA A 74 1.02 -5.00 -0.99
CA ALA A 74 1.18 -6.35 -1.50
C ALA A 74 0.31 -7.38 -0.73
N ASN A 75 0.28 -7.29 0.60
CA ASN A 75 -0.57 -8.14 1.42
C ASN A 75 -2.07 -7.87 1.17
N LEU A 76 -2.46 -6.60 1.11
CA LEU A 76 -3.85 -6.16 0.88
C LEU A 76 -4.43 -6.74 -0.43
N TYR A 77 -3.63 -6.76 -1.49
CA TYR A 77 -4.02 -7.31 -2.80
C TYR A 77 -3.64 -8.79 -2.98
N GLN A 78 -3.05 -9.43 -1.97
CA GLN A 78 -2.61 -10.82 -1.98
C GLN A 78 -1.62 -11.15 -3.12
N VAL A 79 -0.63 -10.27 -3.30
CA VAL A 79 0.43 -10.36 -4.32
C VAL A 79 1.81 -10.26 -3.70
N GLU A 80 2.85 -10.60 -4.48
CA GLU A 80 4.22 -10.50 -4.04
C GLU A 80 4.85 -9.13 -4.37
N THR A 81 5.57 -8.55 -3.41
CA THR A 81 6.27 -7.27 -3.62
C THR A 81 7.28 -7.31 -4.78
N LYS A 82 7.83 -8.50 -5.09
CA LYS A 82 8.76 -8.69 -6.21
C LYS A 82 8.09 -8.41 -7.56
N ASP A 83 6.83 -8.81 -7.72
CA ASP A 83 6.09 -8.67 -8.98
C ASP A 83 5.69 -7.21 -9.19
N MET A 84 5.25 -6.54 -8.12
CA MET A 84 5.04 -5.08 -8.12
C MET A 84 6.32 -4.32 -8.55
N ASN A 85 7.48 -4.73 -8.04
CA ASN A 85 8.75 -4.06 -8.35
C ASN A 85 9.14 -4.18 -9.83
N VAL A 86 8.72 -5.24 -10.52
CA VAL A 86 8.95 -5.38 -11.97
C VAL A 86 8.20 -4.26 -12.71
N ILE A 87 6.90 -4.12 -12.47
CA ILE A 87 6.06 -3.11 -13.12
C ILE A 87 6.53 -1.69 -12.77
N ILE A 88 6.80 -1.41 -11.49
CA ILE A 88 7.27 -0.09 -11.04
C ILE A 88 8.58 0.32 -11.73
N ARG A 89 9.50 -0.64 -11.97
CA ARG A 89 10.74 -0.35 -12.70
C ARG A 89 10.47 -0.02 -14.17
N SER A 90 9.57 -0.75 -14.81
CA SER A 90 9.16 -0.47 -16.19
C SER A 90 8.50 0.90 -16.33
N ILE A 91 7.61 1.27 -15.40
CA ILE A 91 6.99 2.61 -15.37
C ILE A 91 8.07 3.69 -15.28
N ARG A 92 9.00 3.56 -14.33
CA ARG A 92 10.08 4.54 -14.14
C ARG A 92 11.02 4.65 -15.34
N ALA A 93 11.29 3.54 -16.02
CA ALA A 93 12.07 3.55 -17.25
C ALA A 93 11.33 4.33 -18.35
N ALA A 94 10.04 4.05 -18.55
CA ALA A 94 9.20 4.76 -19.52
C ALA A 94 9.07 6.26 -19.19
N GLU A 95 8.90 6.62 -17.91
CA GLU A 95 8.88 8.03 -17.47
C GLU A 95 10.20 8.73 -17.73
N ALA A 96 11.34 8.05 -17.59
CA ALA A 96 12.64 8.63 -17.91
C ALA A 96 12.80 8.88 -19.42
N ASP A 97 12.33 7.95 -20.25
CA ASP A 97 12.38 8.06 -21.70
C ASP A 97 11.48 9.19 -22.25
N LEU A 98 10.36 9.49 -21.58
CA LEU A 98 9.45 10.58 -21.95
C LEU A 98 9.90 11.97 -21.47
N ASN A 99 10.83 12.03 -20.53
CA ASN A 99 11.41 13.28 -20.01
C ASN A 99 12.76 13.63 -20.68
N LEU A 100 13.11 12.95 -21.78
CA LEU A 100 14.21 13.27 -22.70
C LEU A 100 13.70 14.11 -23.88
#